data_AF-A0A382U2Y2-F1
#
_entry.id   AF-A0A382U2Y2-F1
#
_cell.length_a   1.000
_cell.length_b   1.000
_cell.length_c   1.000
_cell.angle_alpha   90.00
_cell.angle_beta   90.00
_cell.angle_gamma   90.00
#
_symmetry.space_group_name_H-M   'P 1'
#
loop_
_entity.id
_entity.type
_entity.pdbx_description
1 polymer ?
#
loop_
_entity_poly.entity_id
_entity_poly.type
_entity_poly.pdbx_seq_one_letter_code
_entity_poly.pdbx_strand_id
1 'polypeptide(L)'
;MKTHDFLLELGTEELPPKLLINLSNSLRDNLVEELEQLGIEIGKVSAFATPRRLAVCIFKMQSHQEDQLIERKGPSVGSPEKAVEGFAKSCDVDLNSLEKRSLGGKEYYFFHAKEVGQQIKDLLPSVVDKAINNIPITRAMKWGELDYSFARPVHWLVMLLDDEVVPANIMGLVSG
;
A
#
# COMPACT_ATOMS: atom_id res chain seq x y z
N MET A 1 17.53 12.04 2.94
CA MET A 1 16.11 11.65 2.87
C MET A 1 15.59 11.50 4.28
N LYS A 2 14.43 12.08 4.62
CA LYS A 2 13.86 11.94 5.96
C LYS A 2 13.22 10.56 6.08
N THR A 3 13.50 9.87 7.19
CA THR A 3 12.98 8.54 7.48
C THR A 3 12.32 8.52 8.85
N HIS A 4 11.42 7.57 9.06
CA HIS A 4 10.68 7.34 10.29
C HIS A 4 10.75 5.88 10.70
N ASP A 5 10.58 5.60 11.98
CA ASP A 5 10.39 4.24 12.48
C ASP A 5 8.89 4.00 12.68
N PHE A 6 8.37 2.88 12.18
CA PHE A 6 6.95 2.54 12.27
C PHE A 6 6.74 1.32 13.16
N LEU A 7 5.75 1.40 14.05
CA LEU A 7 5.27 0.27 14.86
C LEU A 7 3.80 -0.01 14.54
N LEU A 8 3.52 -1.25 14.19
CA LEU A 8 2.18 -1.84 14.20
C LEU A 8 2.09 -2.84 15.36
N GLU A 9 1.05 -2.75 16.18
CA GLU A 9 0.67 -3.82 17.12
C GLU A 9 -0.83 -4.15 17.00
N LEU A 10 -1.13 -5.44 16.97
CA LEU A 10 -2.47 -6.00 17.08
C LEU A 10 -2.59 -6.74 18.41
N GLY A 11 -3.50 -6.29 19.26
CA GLY A 11 -3.89 -6.99 20.48
C GLY A 11 -5.01 -7.98 20.21
N THR A 12 -4.83 -9.24 20.54
CA THR A 12 -5.79 -10.30 20.23
C THR A 12 -6.15 -11.13 21.44
N GLU A 13 -7.20 -11.93 21.33
CA GLU A 13 -7.32 -13.11 22.20
C GLU A 13 -6.20 -14.12 21.94
N GLU A 14 -6.15 -15.16 22.78
CA GLU A 14 -5.12 -16.19 22.69
C GLU A 14 -5.10 -16.88 21.32
N LEU A 15 -4.04 -16.58 20.57
CA LEU A 15 -3.74 -17.14 19.26
C LEU A 15 -3.23 -18.58 19.43
N PRO A 16 -3.61 -19.49 18.52
CA PRO A 16 -3.09 -20.85 18.55
C PRO A 16 -1.54 -20.85 18.47
N PRO A 17 -0.82 -21.50 19.40
CA PRO A 17 0.65 -21.47 19.43
C PRO A 17 1.31 -21.93 18.13
N LYS A 18 0.68 -22.89 17.44
CA LYS A 18 1.15 -23.43 16.15
C LYS A 18 1.04 -22.43 14.99
N LEU A 19 0.16 -21.43 15.09
CA LEU A 19 -0.06 -20.42 14.06
C LEU A 19 0.71 -19.13 14.32
N LEU A 20 1.17 -18.91 15.56
CA LEU A 20 1.71 -17.63 16.01
C LEU A 20 2.85 -17.11 15.13
N ILE A 21 3.86 -17.94 14.88
CA ILE A 21 5.03 -17.58 14.04
C ILE A 21 4.60 -17.31 12.61
N ASN A 22 3.69 -18.13 12.06
CA ASN A 22 3.21 -17.96 10.69
C ASN A 22 2.42 -16.67 10.53
N LEU A 23 1.51 -16.35 11.45
CA LEU A 23 0.75 -15.10 11.44
C LEU A 23 1.68 -13.88 11.52
N SER A 24 2.67 -13.94 12.42
CA SER A 24 3.65 -12.87 12.59
C SER A 24 4.50 -12.66 11.33
N ASN A 25 4.96 -13.74 10.70
CA ASN A 25 5.76 -13.66 9.48
C ASN A 25 4.92 -13.20 8.29
N SER A 26 3.69 -13.71 8.13
CA SER A 26 2.78 -13.26 7.08
C SER A 26 2.44 -11.77 7.21
N LEU A 27 2.14 -11.28 8.41
CA LEU A 27 1.89 -9.86 8.61
C LEU A 27 3.11 -9.01 8.22
N ARG A 28 4.31 -9.45 8.63
CA ARG A 28 5.58 -8.79 8.26
C ARG A 28 5.76 -8.77 6.74
N ASP A 29 5.66 -9.92 6.10
CA ASP A 29 5.95 -10.10 4.68
C ASP A 29 4.96 -9.32 3.82
N ASN A 30 3.68 -9.35 4.20
CA ASN A 30 2.64 -8.57 3.51
C ASN A 30 2.87 -7.05 3.65
N LEU A 31 3.30 -6.57 4.83
CA LEU A 31 3.64 -5.15 5.01
C LEU A 31 4.82 -4.74 4.11
N VAL A 32 5.84 -5.58 4.03
CA VAL A 32 7.00 -5.33 3.15
C VAL A 32 6.56 -5.29 1.70
N GLU A 33 5.75 -6.26 1.26
CA GLU A 33 5.25 -6.33 -0.11
C GLU A 33 4.42 -5.09 -0.49
N GLU A 34 3.49 -4.66 0.35
CA GLU A 34 2.67 -3.47 0.08
C GLU A 34 3.51 -2.18 0.03
N LEU A 35 4.54 -2.05 0.88
CA LEU A 35 5.45 -0.91 0.86
C LEU A 35 6.37 -0.92 -0.38
N GLU A 36 6.86 -2.10 -0.79
CA GLU A 36 7.63 -2.26 -2.02
C GLU A 36 6.82 -1.92 -3.27
N GLN A 37 5.54 -2.34 -3.33
CA GLN A 37 4.63 -1.99 -4.43
C GLN A 37 4.42 -0.48 -4.55
N LEU A 38 4.45 0.24 -3.44
CA LEU A 38 4.38 1.70 -3.40
C LEU A 38 5.73 2.38 -3.68
N GLY A 39 6.82 1.62 -3.84
CA GLY A 39 8.17 2.16 -4.03
C GLY A 39 8.69 2.89 -2.78
N ILE A 40 8.27 2.48 -1.59
CA ILE A 40 8.74 3.04 -0.32
C ILE A 40 9.98 2.27 0.13
N GLU A 41 11.12 2.96 0.21
CA GLU A 41 12.32 2.37 0.78
C GLU A 41 12.18 2.19 2.30
N ILE A 42 12.61 1.02 2.78
CA ILE A 42 12.60 0.67 4.20
C ILE A 42 13.94 0.09 4.62
N GLY A 43 14.25 0.22 5.91
CA GLY A 43 15.38 -0.43 6.54
C GLY A 43 15.02 -1.79 7.14
N LYS A 44 15.55 -2.06 8.33
CA LYS A 44 15.35 -3.32 9.02
C LYS A 44 13.86 -3.50 9.38
N VAL A 45 13.35 -4.71 9.23
CA VAL A 45 12.02 -5.09 9.72
C VAL A 45 12.16 -6.16 10.81
N SER A 46 11.44 -6.00 11.92
CA SER A 46 11.40 -6.97 13.03
C SER A 46 9.96 -7.31 13.35
N ALA A 47 9.66 -8.60 13.41
CA ALA A 47 8.33 -9.09 13.77
C ALA A 47 8.37 -9.75 15.15
N PHE A 48 7.30 -9.57 15.91
CA PHE A 48 7.16 -10.04 17.28
C PHE A 48 5.81 -10.71 17.44
N ALA A 49 5.81 -11.78 18.23
CA ALA A 49 4.60 -12.54 18.47
C ALA A 49 4.57 -13.05 19.91
N THR A 50 3.44 -12.84 20.57
CA THR A 50 3.10 -13.45 21.86
C THR A 50 1.70 -14.04 21.74
N PRO A 51 1.25 -14.92 22.66
CA PRO A 51 -0.07 -15.53 22.56
C PRO A 51 -1.22 -14.53 22.36
N ARG A 52 -1.08 -13.27 22.80
CA ARG A 52 -2.13 -12.24 22.68
C ARG A 52 -1.71 -11.00 21.87
N ARG A 53 -0.56 -11.02 21.20
CA ARG A 53 -0.05 -9.86 20.44
C ARG A 53 0.71 -10.27 19.20
N LEU A 54 0.47 -9.57 18.10
CA LEU A 54 1.35 -9.55 16.93
C LEU A 54 1.85 -8.13 16.74
N ALA A 55 3.14 -7.94 16.52
CA ALA A 55 3.69 -6.62 16.26
C ALA A 55 4.76 -6.66 15.17
N VAL A 56 4.89 -5.55 14.44
CA VAL A 56 5.94 -5.35 13.43
C VAL A 56 6.54 -3.96 13.62
N CYS A 57 7.87 -3.90 13.76
CA CYS A 57 8.65 -2.67 13.72
C CYS A 57 9.37 -2.58 12.37
N ILE A 58 9.21 -1.46 11.67
CA ILE A 58 9.92 -1.14 10.43
C ILE A 58 10.78 0.08 10.70
N PHE A 59 12.09 -0.06 10.55
CA PHE A 59 13.05 1.00 10.81
C PHE A 59 13.40 1.74 9.53
N LYS A 60 13.71 3.04 9.63
CA LYS A 60 14.16 3.88 8.52
C LYS A 60 13.23 3.84 7.29
N MET A 61 11.92 3.87 7.53
CA MET A 61 10.92 3.98 6.47
C MET A 61 10.96 5.37 5.85
N GLN A 62 11.00 5.44 4.53
CA GLN A 62 10.95 6.67 3.76
C GLN A 62 9.68 7.49 4.09
N SER A 63 9.86 8.78 4.38
CA SER A 63 8.77 9.66 4.82
C SER A 63 7.76 10.06 3.74
N HIS A 64 8.14 9.94 2.47
CA HIS A 64 7.37 10.43 1.34
C HIS A 64 7.67 9.59 0.11
N GLN A 65 6.65 9.11 -0.57
CA GLN A 65 6.78 8.37 -1.83
C GLN A 65 7.45 9.25 -2.90
N GLU A 66 8.28 8.69 -3.77
CA GLU A 66 8.84 9.50 -4.86
C GLU A 66 7.77 9.90 -5.87
N ASP A 67 7.91 11.10 -6.46
CA ASP A 67 7.07 11.52 -7.57
C ASP A 67 7.31 10.59 -8.77
N GLN A 68 6.24 10.09 -9.38
CA GLN A 68 6.36 9.23 -10.55
C GLN A 68 6.11 10.01 -11.84
N LEU A 69 7.00 9.81 -12.82
CA LEU A 69 6.77 10.27 -14.18
C LEU A 69 6.12 9.15 -14.97
N ILE A 70 4.83 9.31 -15.26
CA ILE A 70 4.08 8.38 -16.07
C ILE A 70 4.25 8.81 -17.53
N GLU A 71 4.87 7.96 -18.34
CA GLU A 71 4.88 8.09 -19.79
C GLU A 71 4.03 6.97 -20.41
N ARG A 72 3.05 7.34 -21.23
CA ARG A 72 2.27 6.38 -22.02
C ARG A 72 2.42 6.68 -23.50
N LYS A 73 2.87 5.68 -24.25
CA LYS A 73 2.90 5.75 -25.72
C LYS A 73 1.50 5.51 -26.27
N GLY A 74 1.02 6.48 -27.02
CA GLY A 74 -0.25 6.44 -27.74
C GLY A 74 -0.11 5.96 -29.19
N PRO A 75 -1.20 6.09 -29.96
CA PRO A 75 -1.22 5.76 -31.39
C PRO A 75 -0.31 6.67 -32.22
N SER A 76 -0.03 6.28 -33.47
CA SER A 76 0.75 7.13 -34.39
C SER A 76 -0.03 8.39 -34.78
N VAL A 77 0.67 9.46 -35.15
CA VAL A 77 0.04 10.75 -35.50
C VAL A 77 -0.94 10.64 -36.68
N GLY A 78 -0.75 9.66 -37.58
CA GLY A 78 -1.65 9.35 -38.70
C GLY A 78 -2.75 8.33 -38.39
N SER A 79 -2.95 7.95 -37.13
CA SER A 79 -4.03 7.02 -36.75
C SER A 79 -5.42 7.67 -36.83
N PRO A 80 -6.50 6.88 -36.93
CA PRO A 80 -7.87 7.42 -36.93
C PRO A 80 -8.14 8.32 -35.72
N GLU A 81 -8.83 9.44 -35.93
CA GLU A 81 -9.11 10.46 -34.91
C GLU A 81 -9.74 9.85 -33.64
N LYS A 82 -10.68 8.92 -33.81
CA LYS A 82 -11.30 8.17 -32.70
C LYS A 82 -10.30 7.41 -31.82
N ALA A 83 -9.22 6.89 -32.40
CA ALA A 83 -8.19 6.17 -31.64
C ALA A 83 -7.35 7.15 -30.80
N VAL A 84 -7.07 8.34 -31.34
CA VAL A 84 -6.32 9.38 -30.62
C VAL A 84 -7.18 10.00 -29.51
N GLU A 85 -8.45 10.29 -29.79
CA GLU A 85 -9.42 10.76 -28.78
C GLU A 85 -9.62 9.73 -27.66
N GLY A 86 -9.74 8.45 -28.00
CA GLY A 86 -9.86 7.37 -27.02
C GLY A 86 -8.62 7.27 -26.14
N PHE A 87 -7.43 7.44 -26.71
CA PHE A 87 -6.18 7.49 -25.94
C PHE A 87 -6.13 8.68 -24.99
N ALA A 88 -6.45 9.89 -25.46
CA ALA A 88 -6.48 11.11 -24.65
C ALA A 88 -7.46 10.97 -23.47
N LYS A 89 -8.68 10.48 -23.72
CA LYS A 89 -9.68 10.17 -22.68
C LYS A 89 -9.19 9.14 -21.67
N SER A 90 -8.48 8.10 -22.12
CA SER A 90 -7.91 7.09 -21.21
C SER A 90 -6.79 7.63 -20.33
N CYS A 91 -6.25 8.81 -20.65
CA CYS A 91 -5.25 9.53 -19.87
C CYS A 91 -5.85 10.75 -19.15
N ASP A 92 -7.18 10.92 -19.20
CA ASP A 92 -7.93 12.05 -18.63
C ASP A 92 -7.40 13.43 -19.03
N VAL A 93 -6.97 13.57 -20.29
CA VAL A 93 -6.49 14.84 -20.85
C VAL A 93 -7.08 15.14 -22.21
N ASP A 94 -7.01 16.41 -22.59
CA ASP A 94 -7.31 16.85 -23.93
C ASP A 94 -6.25 16.40 -24.93
N LEU A 95 -6.68 16.23 -26.18
CA LEU A 95 -5.84 15.83 -27.31
C LEU A 95 -4.66 16.80 -27.54
N ASN A 96 -4.85 18.07 -27.20
CA ASN A 96 -3.82 19.12 -27.31
C ASN A 96 -2.73 19.02 -26.23
N SER A 97 -2.97 18.27 -25.16
CA SER A 97 -2.00 18.05 -24.08
C SER A 97 -1.03 16.90 -24.38
N LEU A 98 -1.22 16.18 -25.50
CA LEU A 98 -0.35 15.08 -25.90
C LEU A 98 0.89 15.58 -26.65
N GLU A 99 2.06 15.07 -26.27
CA GLU A 99 3.32 15.34 -26.97
C GLU A 99 3.41 14.48 -28.24
N LYS A 100 3.91 15.03 -29.35
CA LYS A 100 4.26 14.24 -30.54
C LYS A 100 5.75 13.97 -30.55
N ARG A 101 6.14 12.69 -30.60
CA ARG A 101 7.56 12.29 -30.61
C ARG A 101 7.84 11.30 -31.73
N SER A 102 8.95 11.51 -32.44
CA SER A 102 9.41 10.62 -33.50
C SER A 102 10.18 9.44 -32.93
N LEU A 103 9.80 8.22 -33.33
CA LEU A 103 10.43 6.97 -32.91
C LEU A 103 10.53 6.03 -34.11
N GLY A 104 11.76 5.75 -34.54
CA GLY A 104 12.02 4.88 -35.71
C GLY A 104 11.43 5.42 -37.03
N GLY A 105 11.43 6.74 -37.22
CA GLY A 105 10.93 7.38 -38.45
C GLY A 105 9.41 7.53 -38.53
N LYS A 106 8.67 7.23 -37.45
CA LYS A 106 7.22 7.48 -37.32
C LYS A 106 6.93 8.32 -36.09
N GLU A 107 6.01 9.27 -36.20
CA GLU A 107 5.56 10.07 -35.06
C GLU A 107 4.42 9.38 -34.31
N TYR A 108 4.49 9.43 -32.98
CA TYR A 108 3.48 8.91 -32.07
C TYR A 108 3.05 9.99 -31.08
N TYR A 109 1.81 9.89 -30.61
CA TYR A 109 1.36 10.66 -29.45
C TYR A 109 1.92 10.04 -28.18
N PHE A 110 2.30 10.88 -27.23
CA PHE A 110 2.75 10.50 -25.91
C PHE A 110 1.98 11.32 -24.87
N PHE A 111 1.62 10.64 -23.80
CA PHE A 111 1.09 11.27 -22.60
C PHE A 111 2.17 11.27 -21.53
N HIS A 112 2.36 12.41 -20.89
CA HIS A 112 3.22 12.58 -19.74
C HIS A 112 2.40 13.15 -18.59
N ALA A 113 2.43 12.47 -17.45
CA ALA A 113 1.94 13.00 -16.21
C ALA A 113 3.00 12.87 -15.13
N LYS A 114 2.99 13.83 -14.21
CA LYS A 114 3.73 13.74 -12.97
C LYS A 114 2.71 13.40 -11.87
N GLU A 115 2.79 12.20 -11.34
CA GLU A 115 2.04 11.81 -10.16
C GLU A 115 2.86 12.23 -8.92
N VAL A 116 2.30 13.13 -8.12
CA VAL A 116 2.95 13.61 -6.90
C VAL A 116 2.88 12.51 -5.86
N GLY A 117 4.02 12.16 -5.28
CA GLY A 117 4.08 11.16 -4.23
C GLY A 117 3.30 11.60 -2.99
N GLN A 118 2.93 10.63 -2.14
CA GLN A 118 2.18 10.89 -0.91
C GLN A 118 3.05 10.76 0.34
N GLN A 119 2.64 11.40 1.44
CA GLN A 119 3.31 11.20 2.73
C GLN A 119 3.04 9.78 3.23
N ILE A 120 4.06 9.15 3.81
CA ILE A 120 3.94 7.77 4.27
C ILE A 120 2.82 7.58 5.30
N LYS A 121 2.62 8.59 6.16
CA LYS A 121 1.55 8.60 7.17
C LYS A 121 0.15 8.41 6.56
N ASP A 122 -0.06 8.94 5.36
CA ASP A 122 -1.37 8.91 4.69
C ASP A 122 -1.57 7.58 3.95
N LEU A 123 -0.48 6.89 3.60
CA LEU A 123 -0.48 5.59 2.93
C LEU A 123 -0.62 4.41 3.92
N LEU A 124 -0.07 4.55 5.13
CA LEU A 124 0.00 3.50 6.15
C LEU A 124 -1.35 2.84 6.48
N PRO A 125 -2.49 3.56 6.63
CA PRO A 125 -3.78 2.92 6.89
C PRO A 125 -4.16 1.89 5.82
N SER A 126 -3.99 2.22 4.54
CA SER A 126 -4.29 1.30 3.44
C SER A 126 -3.29 0.14 3.38
N VAL A 127 -2.01 0.41 3.62
CA VAL A 127 -0.95 -0.62 3.64
C VAL A 127 -1.24 -1.65 4.73
N VAL A 128 -1.54 -1.21 5.94
CA VAL A 128 -1.82 -2.11 7.08
C VAL A 128 -3.11 -2.90 6.85
N ASP A 129 -4.18 -2.27 6.36
CA ASP A 129 -5.44 -2.96 6.11
C ASP A 129 -5.27 -4.10 5.09
N LYS A 130 -4.62 -3.83 3.96
CA LYS A 130 -4.29 -4.86 2.97
C LYS A 130 -3.38 -5.94 3.53
N ALA A 131 -2.34 -5.55 4.27
CA ALA A 131 -1.40 -6.50 4.84
C ALA A 131 -2.06 -7.50 5.80
N ILE A 132 -3.01 -7.02 6.61
CA ILE A 132 -3.82 -7.87 7.50
C ILE A 132 -4.77 -8.77 6.71
N ASN A 133 -5.47 -8.21 5.71
CA ASN A 133 -6.43 -8.95 4.89
C ASN A 133 -5.77 -10.07 4.06
N ASN A 134 -4.50 -9.89 3.69
CA ASN A 134 -3.73 -10.88 2.93
C ASN A 134 -3.12 -11.99 3.80
N ILE A 135 -3.36 -12.03 5.12
CA ILE A 135 -2.84 -13.11 5.96
C ILE A 135 -3.59 -14.42 5.63
N PRO A 136 -2.88 -15.53 5.32
CA PRO A 136 -3.52 -16.78 4.97
C PRO A 136 -4.09 -17.49 6.22
N ILE A 137 -5.36 -17.24 6.53
CA ILE A 137 -6.05 -17.80 7.69
C ILE A 137 -7.01 -18.91 7.26
N THR A 138 -6.63 -20.17 7.54
CA THR A 138 -7.42 -21.36 7.15
C THR A 138 -8.77 -21.49 7.85
N ARG A 139 -8.96 -20.84 9.01
CA ARG A 139 -10.22 -20.77 9.77
C ARG A 139 -10.41 -19.37 10.34
N ALA A 140 -10.69 -18.43 9.45
CA ALA A 140 -11.00 -17.08 9.85
C ALA A 140 -12.35 -17.04 10.57
N MET A 141 -12.42 -16.26 11.65
CA MET A 141 -13.65 -16.05 12.40
C MET A 141 -14.21 -14.68 12.06
N LYS A 142 -15.50 -14.62 11.71
CA LYS A 142 -16.28 -13.38 11.58
C LYS A 142 -17.03 -13.13 12.89
N TRP A 143 -17.21 -11.87 13.25
CA TRP A 143 -17.82 -11.47 14.51
C TRP A 143 -18.88 -10.40 14.27
N GLY A 144 -20.12 -10.68 14.65
CA GLY A 144 -21.26 -9.78 14.40
C GLY A 144 -21.58 -9.62 12.90
N GLU A 145 -22.07 -8.44 12.53
CA GLU A 145 -22.39 -8.04 11.15
C GLU A 145 -21.16 -7.50 10.39
N LEU A 146 -19.96 -7.56 10.98
CA LEU A 146 -18.77 -6.92 10.44
C LEU A 146 -18.08 -7.83 9.41
N ASP A 147 -17.63 -7.24 8.30
CA ASP A 147 -17.06 -7.98 7.17
C ASP A 147 -15.62 -8.46 7.39
N TYR A 148 -14.95 -8.02 8.46
CA TYR A 148 -13.57 -8.43 8.73
C TYR A 148 -13.49 -9.79 9.42
N SER A 149 -12.42 -10.53 9.10
CA SER A 149 -12.19 -11.87 9.64
C SER A 149 -10.73 -12.05 10.04
N PHE A 150 -10.49 -12.68 11.19
CA PHE A 150 -9.14 -12.92 11.71
C PHE A 150 -9.06 -14.23 12.48
N ALA A 151 -7.85 -14.66 12.85
CA ALA A 151 -7.63 -15.93 13.53
C ALA A 151 -8.33 -16.00 14.90
N ARG A 152 -8.44 -14.84 15.58
CA ARG A 152 -9.11 -14.61 16.86
C ARG A 152 -9.62 -13.16 16.92
N PRO A 153 -10.53 -12.80 17.85
CA PRO A 153 -10.94 -11.42 18.02
C PRO A 153 -9.72 -10.52 18.28
N VAL A 154 -9.72 -9.37 17.62
CA VAL A 154 -8.75 -8.29 17.82
C VAL A 154 -9.43 -7.22 18.67
N HIS A 155 -8.73 -6.76 19.70
CA HIS A 155 -9.26 -5.84 20.71
C HIS A 155 -8.71 -4.42 20.58
N TRP A 156 -7.47 -4.28 20.12
CA TRP A 156 -6.85 -2.97 19.91
C TRP A 156 -5.87 -3.00 18.74
N LEU A 157 -5.64 -1.81 18.21
CA LEU A 157 -4.74 -1.52 17.11
C LEU A 157 -3.85 -0.36 17.55
N VAL A 158 -2.54 -0.56 17.51
CA VAL A 158 -1.56 0.52 17.71
C VAL A 158 -0.82 0.73 16.41
N MET A 159 -0.79 1.97 15.95
CA MET A 159 -0.02 2.41 14.79
C MET A 159 0.74 3.67 15.17
N LEU A 160 2.06 3.55 15.35
CA LEU A 160 2.92 4.68 15.68
C LEU A 160 3.92 4.93 14.55
N LEU A 161 4.08 6.20 14.18
CA LEU A 161 5.16 6.68 13.34
C LEU A 161 6.04 7.58 14.22
N ASP A 162 7.23 7.09 14.56
CA ASP A 162 8.05 7.57 15.66
C ASP A 162 7.25 7.60 16.98
N ASP A 163 6.92 8.79 17.49
CA ASP A 163 6.15 9.04 18.70
C ASP A 163 4.71 9.52 18.43
N GLU A 164 4.30 9.59 17.16
CA GLU A 164 2.97 10.06 16.76
C GLU A 164 2.04 8.89 16.39
N VAL A 165 0.78 8.96 16.85
CA VAL A 165 -0.26 8.01 16.44
C VAL A 165 -0.66 8.30 14.99
N VAL A 166 -0.61 7.26 14.15
CA VAL A 166 -1.14 7.31 12.77
C VAL A 166 -2.64 7.03 12.82
N PRO A 167 -3.52 7.99 12.49
CA PRO A 167 -4.97 7.79 12.55
C PRO A 167 -5.43 6.77 11.51
N ALA A 168 -6.10 5.72 11.96
CA ALA A 168 -6.64 4.66 11.11
C ALA A 168 -7.88 4.04 11.76
N ASN A 169 -8.76 3.47 10.92
CA ASN A 169 -9.83 2.59 11.35
C ASN A 169 -9.73 1.30 10.56
N ILE A 170 -9.23 0.24 11.20
CA ILE A 170 -8.94 -1.05 10.57
C ILE A 170 -9.61 -2.12 11.41
N MET A 171 -10.33 -3.05 10.76
CA MET A 171 -11.13 -4.06 11.46
C MET A 171 -12.10 -3.46 12.50
N GLY A 172 -12.65 -2.27 12.24
CA GLY A 172 -13.54 -1.57 13.16
C GLY A 172 -12.85 -0.99 14.41
N LEU A 173 -11.52 -1.02 14.47
CA LEU A 173 -10.71 -0.51 15.58
C LEU A 173 -10.05 0.81 15.18
N VAL A 174 -10.21 1.83 16.01
CA VAL A 174 -9.46 3.09 15.88
C VAL A 174 -8.06 2.89 16.45
N SER A 175 -7.04 3.36 15.72
CA SER A 175 -5.67 3.32 16.20
C SER A 175 -5.44 4.28 17.38
N GLY A 176 -4.74 3.79 18.42
CA GLY A 176 -4.38 4.59 19.60
C GLY A 176 -4.29 3.78 20.89
#